data_AF-D5SUH5-F1
#
_entry.id   AF-D5SUH5-F1
#
_cell.length_a   1.000
_cell.length_b   1.000
_cell.length_c   1.000
_cell.angle_alpha   90.00
_cell.angle_beta   90.00
_cell.angle_gamma   90.00
#
_symmetry.space_group_name_H-M   'P 1'
#
loop_
_entity.id
_entity.type
_entity.pdbx_description
1 polymer ?
#
loop_
_entity_poly.entity_id
_entity_poly.type
_entity_poly.pdbx_seq_one_letter_code
_entity_poly.pdbx_strand_id
1 'polypeptide(L)'
;MATGTEDVILAPRPKRRVSRTLMILGIVGGVGIVGCCGMGLIFNNVMNPSLVNQPEQVQEELAKVMELNVPEGFTPDSAQSMDNFLFLMRAIFYRQQDGRGWLRIFQFQPRAIGPDIGKKPTPFEAALEQVDSNYPQLEPLNAPEEQIVKRLIGNREVPIRILEGEAMTSRTRYVQITARFPGKVGDIDIKFQIEANLWNDEKTAALIDQIK
;
A
#
# COMPACT_ATOMS: atom_id res chain seq x y z
N MET A 1 88.53 -11.83 22.60
CA MET A 1 87.32 -11.64 21.78
C MET A 1 86.52 -12.93 21.88
N ALA A 2 85.49 -12.95 22.73
CA ALA A 2 84.58 -14.08 22.88
C ALA A 2 83.23 -13.64 22.33
N THR A 3 82.80 -14.25 21.22
CA THR A 3 81.46 -14.09 20.66
C THR A 3 80.56 -15.14 21.29
N GLY A 4 79.75 -14.72 22.25
CA GLY A 4 78.68 -15.55 22.81
C GLY A 4 77.50 -15.61 21.84
N THR A 5 77.17 -16.80 21.37
CA THR A 5 75.90 -17.10 20.71
C THR A 5 74.88 -17.47 21.78
N GLU A 6 73.95 -16.55 22.06
CA GLU A 6 72.77 -16.84 22.86
C GLU A 6 71.77 -17.65 22.02
N ASP A 7 71.60 -18.93 22.37
CA ASP A 7 70.52 -19.75 21.86
C ASP A 7 69.19 -19.27 22.44
N VAL A 8 68.42 -18.52 21.64
CA VAL A 8 67.05 -18.14 21.98
C VAL A 8 66.15 -19.38 21.89
N ILE A 9 65.90 -20.02 23.04
CA ILE A 9 64.94 -21.12 23.16
C ILE A 9 63.53 -20.53 22.99
N LEU A 10 62.98 -20.64 21.78
CA LEU A 10 61.58 -20.35 21.50
C LEU A 10 60.70 -21.43 22.15
N ALA A 11 60.03 -21.07 23.24
CA ALA A 11 59.06 -21.95 23.91
C ALA A 11 57.97 -22.40 22.92
N PRO A 12 57.55 -23.69 22.95
CA PRO A 12 56.52 -24.19 22.05
C PRO A 12 55.19 -23.46 22.33
N ARG A 13 54.62 -22.82 21.29
CA ARG A 13 53.30 -22.20 21.39
C ARG A 13 52.27 -23.25 21.82
N PRO A 14 51.46 -23.00 22.87
CA PRO A 14 50.47 -23.97 23.31
C PRO A 14 49.45 -24.19 22.19
N LYS A 15 49.30 -25.44 21.72
CA LYS A 15 48.22 -25.86 20.83
C LYS A 15 46.90 -25.57 21.55
N ARG A 16 46.24 -24.45 21.21
CA ARG A 16 44.90 -24.11 21.69
C ARG A 16 43.94 -25.22 21.23
N ARG A 17 43.68 -26.19 22.10
CA ARG A 17 42.53 -27.10 21.97
C ARG A 17 41.30 -26.22 22.10
N VAL A 18 40.75 -25.80 20.97
CA VAL A 18 39.45 -25.14 20.94
C VAL A 18 38.46 -26.14 21.53
N SER A 19 37.94 -25.82 22.71
CA SER A 19 37.02 -26.68 23.43
C SER A 19 35.81 -26.96 22.53
N ARG A 20 35.42 -28.23 22.37
CA ARG A 20 34.22 -28.61 21.62
C ARG A 20 32.99 -27.84 22.11
N THR A 21 32.95 -27.48 23.38
CA THR A 21 31.93 -26.62 23.99
C THR A 21 31.85 -25.24 23.35
N LEU A 22 32.99 -24.59 23.05
CA LEU A 22 33.03 -23.29 22.38
C LEU A 22 32.53 -23.38 20.92
N MET A 23 32.80 -24.49 20.24
CA MET A 23 32.30 -24.71 18.88
C MET A 23 30.78 -24.90 18.87
N ILE A 24 30.24 -25.66 19.82
CA ILE A 24 28.78 -25.86 19.97
C ILE A 24 28.09 -24.54 20.35
N LEU A 25 28.66 -23.77 21.28
CA LEU A 25 28.13 -22.45 21.67
C LEU A 25 28.13 -21.46 20.50
N GLY A 26 29.18 -21.49 19.67
CA GLY A 26 29.26 -20.69 18.44
C GLY A 26 28.19 -21.07 17.42
N ILE A 27 27.91 -22.36 17.24
CA ILE A 27 26.86 -22.84 16.32
C ILE A 27 25.47 -22.45 16.84
N VAL A 28 25.17 -22.71 18.12
CA VAL A 28 23.86 -22.37 18.71
C VAL A 28 23.64 -20.85 18.71
N GLY A 29 24.67 -20.07 19.07
CA GLY A 29 24.61 -18.61 19.00
C GLY A 29 24.44 -18.09 17.57
N GLY A 30 25.15 -18.68 16.61
CA GLY A 30 25.02 -18.34 15.19
C GLY A 30 23.64 -18.64 14.62
N VAL A 31 23.07 -19.82 14.94
CA VAL A 31 21.70 -20.18 14.54
C VAL A 31 20.67 -19.28 15.21
N GLY A 32 20.87 -18.89 16.48
CA GLY A 32 19.98 -17.95 17.16
C GLY A 32 19.96 -16.56 16.51
N ILE A 33 21.13 -16.04 16.12
CA ILE A 33 21.24 -14.74 15.45
C ILE A 33 20.66 -14.80 14.03
N VAL A 34 20.99 -15.84 13.25
CA VAL A 34 20.44 -16.01 11.90
C VAL A 34 18.92 -16.27 11.94
N GLY A 35 18.42 -17.01 12.93
CA GLY A 35 16.98 -17.22 13.12
C GLY A 35 16.25 -15.93 13.48
N CYS A 36 16.76 -15.15 14.43
CA CYS A 36 16.12 -13.90 14.86
C CYS A 36 16.22 -12.80 13.80
N CYS A 37 17.43 -12.54 13.29
CA CYS A 37 17.67 -11.47 12.32
C CYS A 37 17.23 -11.87 10.90
N GLY A 38 17.42 -13.13 10.51
CA GLY A 38 16.99 -13.62 9.20
C GLY A 38 15.47 -13.67 9.08
N MET A 39 14.77 -14.08 10.15
CA MET A 39 13.30 -14.03 10.15
C MET A 39 12.79 -12.59 10.17
N GLY A 40 13.47 -11.67 10.86
CA GLY A 40 13.17 -10.24 10.80
C GLY A 40 13.33 -9.64 9.40
N LEU A 41 14.39 -10.01 8.66
CA LEU A 41 14.61 -9.55 7.28
C LEU A 41 13.57 -10.12 6.31
N ILE A 42 13.22 -11.41 6.44
CA ILE A 42 12.17 -12.03 5.61
C ILE A 42 10.81 -11.39 5.92
N PHE A 43 10.50 -11.20 7.20
CA PHE A 43 9.25 -10.56 7.61
C PHE A 43 9.17 -9.12 7.11
N ASN A 44 10.26 -8.34 7.20
CA ASN A 44 10.31 -7.00 6.65
C ASN A 44 10.10 -7.00 5.13
N ASN A 45 10.72 -7.93 4.40
CA ASN A 45 10.58 -7.99 2.93
C ASN A 45 9.16 -8.43 2.49
N VAL A 46 8.47 -9.26 3.28
CA VAL A 46 7.11 -9.72 2.97
C VAL A 46 6.03 -8.71 3.39
N MET A 47 6.30 -7.92 4.44
CA MET A 47 5.32 -6.99 5.02
C MET A 47 5.52 -5.53 4.58
N ASN A 48 6.59 -5.23 3.83
CA ASN A 48 6.81 -3.88 3.33
C ASN A 48 6.07 -3.69 2.00
N PRO A 49 5.11 -2.75 1.90
CA PRO A 49 4.41 -2.50 0.65
C PRO A 49 5.38 -2.03 -0.43
N SER A 50 5.19 -2.52 -1.64
CA SER A 50 5.90 -1.95 -2.79
C SER A 50 5.30 -0.58 -3.09
N LEU A 51 6.16 0.42 -3.24
CA LEU A 51 5.79 1.77 -3.62
C LEU A 51 6.43 2.09 -4.96
N VAL A 52 5.61 2.56 -5.88
CA VAL A 52 6.00 2.82 -7.26
C VAL A 52 5.49 4.19 -7.66
N ASN A 53 6.37 5.00 -8.23
CA ASN A 53 6.06 6.37 -8.68
C ASN A 53 6.33 6.57 -10.18
N GLN A 54 6.74 5.52 -10.89
CA GLN A 54 6.98 5.59 -12.33
C GLN A 54 5.64 5.42 -13.08
N PRO A 55 5.26 6.35 -13.98
CA PRO A 55 3.96 6.33 -14.62
C PRO A 55 3.61 5.02 -15.32
N GLU A 56 4.59 4.39 -15.98
CA GLU A 56 4.41 3.11 -16.68
C GLU A 56 4.02 1.99 -15.72
N GLN A 57 4.72 1.88 -14.59
CA GLN A 57 4.47 0.84 -13.60
C GLN A 57 3.16 1.09 -12.82
N VAL A 58 2.75 2.35 -12.64
CA VAL A 58 1.43 2.69 -12.06
C VAL A 58 0.30 2.21 -12.96
N GLN A 59 0.46 2.31 -14.28
CA GLN A 59 -0.49 1.76 -15.25
C GLN A 59 -0.52 0.23 -15.23
N GLU A 60 0.63 -0.42 -15.06
CA GLU A 60 0.70 -1.88 -14.88
C GLU A 60 -0.05 -2.33 -13.61
N GLU A 61 0.07 -1.59 -12.50
CA GLU A 61 -0.70 -1.88 -11.27
C GLU A 61 -2.20 -1.65 -11.46
N LEU A 62 -2.60 -0.59 -12.18
CA LEU A 62 -4.00 -0.35 -12.52
C LEU A 62 -4.58 -1.54 -13.30
N ALA A 63 -3.87 -2.02 -14.33
CA ALA A 63 -4.31 -3.15 -15.15
C ALA A 63 -4.51 -4.45 -14.34
N LYS A 64 -3.81 -4.62 -13.22
CA LYS A 64 -4.01 -5.75 -12.29
C LYS A 64 -5.29 -5.63 -11.44
N VAL A 65 -5.81 -4.41 -11.26
CA VAL A 65 -7.03 -4.13 -10.50
C VAL A 65 -8.24 -4.15 -11.43
N MET A 66 -8.21 -3.30 -12.47
CA MET A 66 -9.33 -3.11 -13.39
C MET A 66 -8.90 -2.46 -14.70
N GLU A 67 -9.75 -2.57 -15.71
CA GLU A 67 -9.62 -1.82 -16.96
C GLU A 67 -10.36 -0.49 -16.79
N LEU A 68 -9.61 0.55 -16.41
CA LEU A 68 -10.15 1.90 -16.27
C LEU A 68 -9.48 2.84 -17.27
N ASN A 69 -10.29 3.55 -18.05
CA ASN A 69 -9.81 4.72 -18.77
C ASN A 69 -9.76 5.89 -17.79
N VAL A 70 -8.56 6.38 -17.53
CA VAL A 70 -8.34 7.52 -16.64
C VAL A 70 -8.83 8.79 -17.36
N PRO A 71 -9.59 9.68 -16.69
CA PRO A 71 -10.06 10.91 -17.31
C PRO A 71 -8.94 11.78 -17.86
N GLU A 72 -9.23 12.51 -18.94
CA GLU A 72 -8.30 13.51 -19.46
C GLU A 72 -7.92 14.53 -18.38
N GLY A 73 -6.63 14.87 -18.32
CA GLY A 73 -6.11 15.79 -17.32
C GLY A 73 -5.69 15.14 -16.00
N PHE A 74 -5.78 13.81 -15.87
CA PHE A 74 -5.20 13.07 -14.75
C PHE A 74 -3.93 12.35 -15.19
N THR A 75 -2.88 12.46 -14.37
CA THR A 75 -1.60 11.79 -14.58
C THR A 75 -1.33 10.80 -13.46
N PRO A 76 -0.73 9.63 -13.74
CA PRO A 76 -0.29 8.70 -12.71
C PRO A 76 0.63 9.39 -11.71
N ASP A 77 0.33 9.26 -10.43
CA ASP A 77 1.14 9.85 -9.34
C ASP A 77 1.95 8.75 -8.64
N SER A 78 1.24 7.76 -8.09
CA SER A 78 1.86 6.67 -7.34
C SER A 78 0.95 5.44 -7.28
N ALA A 79 1.57 4.29 -7.02
CA ALA A 79 0.88 3.05 -6.70
C ALA A 79 1.57 2.37 -5.51
N GLN A 80 0.74 1.87 -4.60
CA GLN A 80 1.16 1.03 -3.49
C GLN A 80 0.54 -0.35 -3.66
N SER A 81 1.32 -1.41 -3.52
CA SER A 81 0.79 -2.76 -3.50
C SER A 81 1.42 -3.61 -2.41
N MET A 82 0.62 -4.49 -1.82
CA MET A 82 1.08 -5.48 -0.87
C MET A 82 0.30 -6.77 -1.09
N ASP A 83 1.05 -7.85 -1.29
CA ASP A 83 0.51 -9.20 -1.44
C ASP A 83 1.27 -10.11 -0.48
N ASN A 84 0.61 -10.50 0.60
CA ASN A 84 1.17 -11.39 1.61
C ASN A 84 0.15 -12.46 2.02
N PHE A 85 0.53 -13.37 2.91
CA PHE A 85 -0.31 -14.49 3.32
C PHE A 85 -1.61 -14.06 4.06
N LEU A 86 -1.69 -12.82 4.56
CA LEU A 86 -2.85 -12.28 5.28
C LEU A 86 -3.85 -11.57 4.37
N PHE A 87 -3.37 -10.82 3.38
CA PHE A 87 -4.24 -10.06 2.48
C PHE A 87 -3.51 -9.60 1.21
N LEU A 88 -4.31 -9.18 0.24
CA LEU A 88 -3.88 -8.40 -0.91
C LEU A 88 -4.47 -7.00 -0.78
N MET A 89 -3.62 -5.99 -0.99
CA MET A 89 -3.99 -4.58 -1.01
C MET A 89 -3.31 -3.90 -2.19
N ARG A 90 -4.04 -3.07 -2.93
CA ARG A 90 -3.48 -2.17 -3.93
C ARG A 90 -4.15 -0.81 -3.82
N ALA A 91 -3.37 0.26 -3.86
CA ALA A 91 -3.86 1.63 -3.90
C ALA A 91 -3.16 2.34 -5.06
N ILE A 92 -3.93 2.86 -6.01
CA ILE A 92 -3.42 3.59 -7.16
C ILE A 92 -3.92 5.04 -7.06
N PHE A 93 -3.02 5.98 -7.27
CA PHE A 93 -3.27 7.41 -7.17
C PHE A 93 -2.97 8.11 -8.49
N TYR A 94 -3.90 8.97 -8.87
CA TYR A 94 -3.77 9.88 -10.00
C TYR A 94 -4.00 11.29 -9.50
N ARG A 95 -3.21 12.21 -10.04
CA ARG A 95 -3.30 13.64 -9.75
C ARG A 95 -3.81 14.37 -10.99
N GLN A 96 -4.73 15.30 -10.78
CA GLN A 96 -5.15 16.23 -11.83
C GLN A 96 -4.00 17.19 -12.16
N GLN A 97 -3.87 17.61 -13.42
CA GLN A 97 -2.73 18.41 -13.92
C GLN A 97 -2.45 19.71 -13.14
N ASP A 98 -3.49 20.37 -12.61
CA ASP A 98 -3.33 21.57 -11.77
C ASP A 98 -3.12 21.25 -10.29
N GLY A 99 -3.08 19.97 -9.91
CA GLY A 99 -2.93 19.51 -8.53
C GLY A 99 -4.17 19.71 -7.64
N ARG A 100 -5.29 20.14 -8.22
CA ARG A 100 -6.54 20.50 -7.53
C ARG A 100 -7.60 19.40 -7.59
N GLY A 101 -7.17 18.18 -7.89
CA GLY A 101 -8.01 17.00 -7.92
C GLY A 101 -7.21 15.71 -7.86
N TRP A 102 -7.84 14.68 -7.32
CA TRP A 102 -7.24 13.39 -7.03
C TRP A 102 -8.21 12.26 -7.35
N LEU A 103 -7.68 11.18 -7.90
CA LEU A 103 -8.39 9.93 -8.10
C LEU A 103 -7.61 8.82 -7.40
N ARG A 104 -8.27 8.13 -6.49
CA ARG A 104 -7.77 6.94 -5.81
C ARG A 104 -8.60 5.73 -6.22
N ILE A 105 -7.90 4.64 -6.53
CA ILE A 105 -8.47 3.32 -6.74
C ILE A 105 -7.85 2.41 -5.71
N PHE A 106 -8.67 1.83 -4.84
CA PHE A 106 -8.24 0.96 -3.76
C PHE A 106 -8.85 -0.42 -3.93
N GLN A 107 -8.02 -1.46 -3.96
CA GLN A 107 -8.43 -2.85 -3.98
C GLN A 107 -7.98 -3.52 -2.69
N PHE A 108 -8.88 -4.29 -2.08
CA PHE A 108 -8.54 -5.07 -0.89
C PHE A 108 -9.24 -6.43 -0.87
N GLN A 109 -8.47 -7.47 -0.60
CA GLN A 109 -8.92 -8.84 -0.45
C GLN A 109 -8.28 -9.44 0.81
N PRO A 110 -9.04 -9.68 1.88
CA PRO A 110 -8.52 -10.44 3.01
C PRO A 110 -8.30 -11.90 2.58
N ARG A 111 -7.19 -12.51 3.00
CA ARG A 111 -6.98 -13.96 2.93
C ARG A 111 -7.38 -14.50 4.30
N ALA A 112 -8.44 -15.31 4.34
CA ALA A 112 -8.99 -15.78 5.61
C ALA A 112 -7.94 -16.57 6.40
N ILE A 113 -7.60 -16.09 7.60
CA ILE A 113 -6.91 -16.89 8.62
C ILE A 113 -7.78 -16.88 9.88
N GLY A 114 -8.53 -17.98 10.07
CA GLY A 114 -9.23 -18.29 11.31
C GLY A 114 -10.59 -17.60 11.53
N PRO A 115 -11.34 -18.05 12.55
CA PRO A 115 -12.80 -17.87 12.64
C PRO A 115 -13.29 -16.54 13.25
N ASP A 116 -12.45 -15.52 13.49
CA ASP A 116 -12.80 -14.45 14.44
C ASP A 116 -12.66 -13.00 13.94
N ILE A 117 -12.67 -12.76 12.62
CA ILE A 117 -12.53 -11.40 12.06
C ILE A 117 -13.88 -10.62 12.01
N GLY A 118 -14.80 -10.90 12.94
CA GLY A 118 -16.21 -10.49 12.85
C GLY A 118 -16.68 -9.35 13.78
N LYS A 119 -15.80 -8.66 14.51
CA LYS A 119 -16.22 -7.68 15.55
C LYS A 119 -15.60 -6.27 15.48
N LYS A 120 -14.86 -5.96 14.41
CA LYS A 120 -14.24 -4.65 14.17
C LYS A 120 -14.69 -4.12 12.80
N PRO A 121 -14.48 -2.82 12.46
CA PRO A 121 -14.68 -2.36 11.08
C PRO A 121 -14.14 -3.41 10.12
N THR A 122 -14.89 -3.66 9.04
CA THR A 122 -14.51 -4.71 8.10
C THR A 122 -13.03 -4.51 7.76
N PRO A 123 -12.18 -5.55 7.66
CA PRO A 123 -10.75 -5.37 7.40
C PRO A 123 -10.44 -4.40 6.24
N PHE A 124 -11.40 -4.29 5.32
CA PHE A 124 -11.46 -3.27 4.28
C PHE A 124 -11.51 -1.82 4.78
N GLU A 125 -12.46 -1.46 5.65
CA GLU A 125 -12.63 -0.08 6.16
C GLU A 125 -11.40 0.42 6.91
N ALA A 126 -10.83 -0.44 7.76
CA ALA A 126 -9.60 -0.11 8.48
C ALA A 126 -8.41 0.10 7.53
N ALA A 127 -8.29 -0.74 6.49
CA ALA A 127 -7.27 -0.58 5.47
C ALA A 127 -7.50 0.69 4.63
N LEU A 128 -8.75 1.00 4.30
CA LEU A 128 -9.14 2.21 3.57
C LEU A 128 -8.79 3.47 4.36
N GLU A 129 -9.11 3.50 5.66
CA GLU A 129 -8.80 4.61 6.57
C GLU A 129 -7.29 4.82 6.70
N GLN A 130 -6.51 3.73 6.79
CA GLN A 130 -5.05 3.81 6.81
C GLN A 130 -4.50 4.40 5.51
N VAL A 131 -5.05 4.00 4.36
CA VAL A 131 -4.67 4.55 3.07
C VAL A 131 -5.04 6.04 2.98
N ASP A 132 -6.27 6.42 3.34
CA ASP A 132 -6.69 7.83 3.36
C ASP A 132 -5.81 8.69 4.27
N SER A 133 -5.42 8.17 5.44
CA SER A 133 -4.56 8.88 6.39
C SER A 133 -3.14 9.13 5.86
N ASN A 134 -2.64 8.26 4.98
CA ASN A 134 -1.31 8.41 4.36
C ASN A 134 -1.32 9.36 3.15
N TYR A 135 -2.50 9.73 2.64
CA TYR A 135 -2.67 10.60 1.48
C TYR A 135 -3.59 11.79 1.83
N PRO A 136 -3.06 12.80 2.54
CA PRO A 136 -3.84 13.92 3.08
C PRO A 136 -4.46 14.81 2.00
N GLN A 137 -4.16 14.57 0.73
CA GLN A 137 -4.73 15.32 -0.38
C GLN A 137 -6.20 14.97 -0.66
N LEU A 138 -6.68 13.83 -0.14
CA LEU A 138 -8.10 13.48 -0.13
C LEU A 138 -8.73 13.95 1.18
N GLU A 139 -9.31 15.14 1.15
CA GLU A 139 -9.81 15.79 2.36
C GLU A 139 -11.20 15.27 2.75
N PRO A 140 -11.47 15.01 4.04
CA PRO A 140 -12.81 14.71 4.49
C PRO A 140 -13.73 15.93 4.26
N LEU A 141 -14.92 15.68 3.72
CA LEU A 141 -15.89 16.73 3.41
C LEU A 141 -16.96 16.83 4.47
N ASN A 142 -17.31 18.07 4.83
CA ASN A 142 -18.60 18.38 5.41
C ASN A 142 -19.60 18.56 4.25
N ALA A 143 -20.28 17.48 3.89
CA ALA A 143 -21.17 17.41 2.73
C ALA A 143 -22.64 17.46 3.17
N PRO A 144 -23.33 18.61 3.05
CA PRO A 144 -24.77 18.69 3.28
C PRO A 144 -25.59 18.04 2.15
N GLU A 145 -24.98 17.87 0.97
CA GLU A 145 -25.63 17.34 -0.22
C GLU A 145 -24.98 16.01 -0.64
N GLU A 146 -25.75 14.93 -0.50
CA GLU A 146 -25.41 13.60 -0.98
C GLU A 146 -26.43 13.17 -2.05
N GLN A 147 -25.93 12.86 -3.24
CA GLN A 147 -26.70 12.23 -4.29
C GLN A 147 -26.22 10.80 -4.50
N ILE A 148 -27.14 9.84 -4.47
CA ILE A 148 -26.84 8.44 -4.78
C ILE A 148 -27.41 8.12 -6.15
N VAL A 149 -26.51 7.82 -7.08
CA VAL A 149 -26.83 7.43 -8.44
C VAL A 149 -26.48 5.96 -8.60
N LYS A 150 -27.44 5.16 -9.08
CA LYS A 150 -27.19 3.74 -9.34
C LYS A 150 -26.71 3.54 -10.77
N ARG A 151 -25.69 2.70 -10.94
CA ARG A 151 -25.12 2.36 -12.25
C ARG A 151 -24.84 0.88 -12.35
N LEU A 152 -24.93 0.34 -13.56
CA LEU A 152 -24.52 -1.02 -13.85
C LEU A 152 -23.01 -1.03 -14.13
N ILE A 153 -22.25 -1.68 -13.24
CA ILE A 153 -20.83 -1.99 -13.46
C ILE A 153 -20.77 -3.51 -13.67
N GLY A 154 -20.41 -3.93 -14.89
CA GLY A 154 -20.65 -5.29 -15.37
C GLY A 154 -22.14 -5.64 -15.33
N ASN A 155 -22.49 -6.69 -14.58
CA ASN A 155 -23.87 -7.16 -14.40
C ASN A 155 -24.45 -6.82 -13.01
N ARG A 156 -23.88 -5.84 -12.30
CA ARG A 156 -24.31 -5.48 -10.93
C ARG A 156 -24.63 -4.00 -10.81
N GLU A 157 -25.71 -3.72 -10.10
CA GLU A 157 -26.11 -2.36 -9.74
C GLU A 157 -25.24 -1.87 -8.56
N VAL A 158 -24.42 -0.86 -8.82
CA VAL A 158 -23.49 -0.26 -7.87
C VAL A 158 -23.98 1.14 -7.50
N PRO A 159 -24.11 1.46 -6.20
CA PRO A 159 -24.40 2.81 -5.76
C PRO A 159 -23.14 3.67 -5.89
N ILE A 160 -23.24 4.73 -6.69
CA ILE A 160 -22.25 5.79 -6.80
C ILE A 160 -22.75 6.95 -5.96
N ARG A 161 -21.96 7.38 -5.00
CA ARG A 161 -22.27 8.53 -4.15
C ARG A 161 -21.53 9.74 -4.67
N ILE A 162 -22.25 10.82 -4.87
CA ILE A 162 -21.72 12.12 -5.25
C ILE A 162 -21.99 13.03 -4.06
N LEU A 163 -20.91 13.56 -3.49
CA LEU A 163 -20.92 14.46 -2.35
C LEU A 163 -20.41 15.80 -2.83
N GLU A 164 -21.15 16.86 -2.55
CA GLU A 164 -20.65 18.22 -2.69
C GLU A 164 -20.57 18.85 -1.30
N GLY A 165 -19.42 19.43 -0.98
CA GLY A 165 -19.20 19.97 0.35
C GLY A 165 -17.93 20.76 0.48
N GLU A 166 -17.73 21.28 1.67
CA GLU A 166 -16.53 22.01 2.06
C GLU A 166 -15.57 21.06 2.78
N ALA A 167 -14.30 21.04 2.39
CA ALA A 167 -13.28 20.27 3.09
C ALA A 167 -13.12 20.78 4.53
N MET A 168 -13.09 19.85 5.49
CA MET A 168 -13.02 20.19 6.90
C MET A 168 -11.71 20.91 7.28
N THR A 169 -10.65 20.66 6.52
CA THR A 169 -9.31 21.19 6.74
C THR A 169 -9.04 22.47 5.95
N SER A 170 -9.08 22.43 4.61
CA SER A 170 -8.75 23.59 3.76
C SER A 170 -9.87 24.60 3.60
N ARG A 171 -11.11 24.25 3.94
CA ARG A 171 -12.32 25.04 3.63
C ARG A 171 -12.59 25.23 2.13
N THR A 172 -11.89 24.47 1.28
CA THR A 172 -12.13 24.45 -0.16
C THR A 172 -13.39 23.65 -0.48
N ARG A 173 -14.20 24.12 -1.43
CA ARG A 173 -15.34 23.35 -1.92
C ARG A 173 -14.87 22.29 -2.91
N TYR A 174 -15.28 21.05 -2.66
CA TYR A 174 -14.98 19.91 -3.51
C TYR A 174 -16.27 19.19 -3.91
N VAL A 175 -16.19 18.56 -5.08
CA VAL A 175 -17.09 17.47 -5.45
C VAL A 175 -16.32 16.16 -5.30
N GLN A 176 -16.90 15.21 -4.57
CA GLN A 176 -16.34 13.89 -4.36
C GLN A 176 -17.29 12.82 -4.91
N ILE A 177 -16.74 11.86 -5.64
CA ILE A 177 -17.47 10.69 -6.10
C ILE A 177 -16.85 9.47 -5.45
N THR A 178 -17.68 8.66 -4.82
CA THR A 178 -17.27 7.36 -4.31
C THR A 178 -18.11 6.24 -4.91
N ALA A 179 -17.45 5.16 -5.29
CA ALA A 179 -18.09 3.95 -5.78
C ALA A 179 -17.36 2.75 -5.18
N ARG A 180 -18.12 1.81 -4.61
CA ARG A 180 -17.57 0.56 -4.09
C ARG A 180 -18.26 -0.62 -4.73
N PHE A 181 -17.46 -1.53 -5.28
CA PHE A 181 -17.97 -2.69 -6.00
C PHE A 181 -16.97 -3.85 -5.96
N PRO A 182 -17.43 -5.09 -6.15
CA PRO A 182 -16.55 -6.25 -6.19
C PRO A 182 -15.78 -6.29 -7.52
N GLY A 183 -14.45 -6.41 -7.43
CA GLY A 183 -13.55 -6.56 -8.57
C GLY A 183 -13.24 -8.01 -8.92
N LYS A 184 -12.26 -8.22 -9.82
CA LYS A 184 -11.74 -9.56 -10.18
C LYS A 184 -11.12 -10.26 -8.96
N VAL A 185 -10.50 -9.50 -8.06
CA VAL A 185 -9.86 -9.97 -6.82
C VAL A 185 -10.19 -9.00 -5.69
N GLY A 186 -11.15 -9.35 -4.83
CA GLY A 186 -11.58 -8.51 -3.70
C GLY A 186 -12.48 -7.34 -4.06
N ASP A 187 -12.73 -6.51 -3.07
CA ASP A 187 -13.52 -5.30 -3.22
C ASP A 187 -12.64 -4.17 -3.77
N ILE A 188 -13.24 -3.33 -4.61
CA ILE A 188 -12.65 -2.10 -5.14
C ILE A 188 -13.45 -0.92 -4.59
N ASP A 189 -12.74 0.09 -4.09
CA ASP A 189 -13.26 1.42 -3.77
C ASP A 189 -12.57 2.44 -4.67
N ILE A 190 -13.37 3.23 -5.36
CA ILE A 190 -12.91 4.37 -6.14
C ILE A 190 -13.35 5.62 -5.40
N LYS A 191 -12.40 6.53 -5.15
CA LYS A 191 -12.66 7.88 -4.63
C LYS A 191 -12.05 8.89 -5.58
N PHE A 192 -12.89 9.72 -6.17
CA PHE A 192 -12.52 10.87 -6.97
C PHE A 192 -12.87 12.13 -6.19
N GLN A 193 -11.98 13.10 -6.11
CA GLN A 193 -12.25 14.39 -5.45
C GLN A 193 -11.60 15.51 -6.25
N ILE A 194 -12.35 16.56 -6.57
CA ILE A 194 -11.85 17.72 -7.34
C ILE A 194 -12.51 19.00 -6.84
N GLU A 195 -11.78 20.12 -6.89
CA GLU A 195 -12.35 21.42 -6.54
C GLU A 195 -13.62 21.70 -7.37
N ALA A 196 -14.66 22.23 -6.74
CA ALA A 196 -15.96 22.46 -7.37
C ALA A 196 -15.90 23.45 -8.55
N ASN A 197 -14.93 24.37 -8.56
CA ASN A 197 -14.71 25.32 -9.67
C ASN A 197 -14.14 24.65 -10.95
N LEU A 198 -13.56 23.46 -10.81
CA LEU A 198 -13.02 22.65 -11.90
C LEU A 198 -13.97 21.53 -12.30
N TRP A 199 -15.07 21.36 -11.57
CA TRP A 199 -16.08 20.36 -11.84
C TRP A 199 -16.80 20.64 -13.17
N ASN A 200 -17.02 19.58 -13.95
CA ASN A 200 -17.81 19.63 -15.17
C ASN A 200 -18.64 18.35 -15.28
N ASP A 201 -19.97 18.48 -15.21
CA ASP A 201 -20.92 17.37 -15.21
C ASP A 201 -20.74 16.39 -16.39
N GLU A 202 -20.42 16.89 -17.58
CA GLU A 202 -20.25 16.06 -18.78
C GLU A 202 -19.01 15.17 -18.69
N LYS A 203 -17.89 15.72 -18.20
CA LYS A 203 -16.63 14.96 -18.04
C LYS A 203 -16.74 13.92 -16.92
N THR A 204 -17.52 14.24 -15.90
CA THR A 204 -17.78 13.32 -14.78
C THR A 204 -18.68 12.17 -15.19
N ALA A 205 -19.77 12.43 -15.91
CA ALA A 205 -20.61 11.36 -16.44
C ALA A 205 -19.78 10.38 -17.27
N ALA A 206 -18.84 10.89 -18.07
CA ALA A 206 -17.89 10.08 -18.81
C ALA A 206 -16.96 9.24 -17.90
N LEU A 207 -16.49 9.76 -16.76
CA LEU A 207 -15.72 8.97 -15.78
C LEU A 207 -16.56 7.81 -15.24
N ILE A 208 -17.80 8.09 -14.83
CA ILE A 208 -18.71 7.09 -14.29
C ILE A 208 -19.00 5.99 -15.32
N ASP A 209 -19.23 6.38 -16.58
CA ASP A 209 -19.53 5.46 -17.68
C ASP A 209 -18.32 4.63 -18.14
N GLN A 210 -17.10 5.07 -17.80
CA GLN A 210 -15.86 4.36 -18.12
C GLN A 210 -15.49 3.27 -17.10
N ILE A 211 -16.13 3.24 -15.93
CA ILE A 211 -15.91 2.20 -14.91
C ILE A 211 -16.62 0.92 -15.36
N LYS A 212 -15.84 -0.13 -15.66
CA LYS A 212 -16.33 -1.43 -16.15
C LYS A 212 -15.90 -2.60 -15.26
#